data_AF-A0A0T0MEQ1-F1
#
_entry.id   AF-A0A0T0MEQ1-F1
#
_cell.length_a   1.000
_cell.length_b   1.000
_cell.length_c   1.000
_cell.angle_alpha   90.00
_cell.angle_beta   90.00
_cell.angle_gamma   90.00
#
_symmetry.space_group_name_H-M   'P 1'
#
loop_
_entity.id
_entity.type
_entity.pdbx_description
1 polymer ?
#
loop_
_entity_poly.entity_id
_entity_poly.type
_entity_poly.pdbx_seq_one_letter_code
_entity_poly.pdbx_strand_id
1 'polypeptide(L)'
;MLAAVAVLGVGAAATSAVWSDQVFFQGDVSVAKFNIQGATGELPATWLESNTWDGTATGLPTIELAFADMGPLVAGQTDTWTGFIRNDPTSTVNANVSAITANTSLLDPALAAQLTVSVAYDVPANAVSVAPAAQVPFTVTVTLADSAPTTVMGATGTLVIQVVGSPVTVP
;
A
#
# COMPACT_ATOMS: atom_id res chain seq x y z
N MET A 1 43.63 -56.98 -0.93
CA MET A 1 44.72 -56.03 -0.61
C MET A 1 44.80 -55.04 -1.75
N LEU A 2 44.77 -53.73 -1.48
CA LEU A 2 44.95 -52.61 -2.43
C LEU A 2 43.83 -52.37 -3.49
N ALA A 3 43.75 -51.13 -3.98
CA ALA A 3 42.82 -50.57 -4.99
C ALA A 3 43.37 -49.18 -5.46
N ALA A 4 42.85 -48.46 -6.47
CA ALA A 4 41.74 -48.73 -7.40
C ALA A 4 42.21 -48.78 -8.88
N VAL A 5 41.93 -47.90 -9.87
CA VAL A 5 41.22 -46.59 -10.00
C VAL A 5 40.54 -46.54 -11.40
N ALA A 6 39.56 -45.66 -11.62
CA ALA A 6 38.80 -45.52 -12.89
C ALA A 6 39.24 -44.32 -13.75
N VAL A 7 38.83 -44.27 -15.04
CA VAL A 7 38.30 -43.07 -15.74
C VAL A 7 37.82 -43.41 -17.19
N LEU A 8 36.91 -42.59 -17.72
CA LEU A 8 36.35 -42.61 -19.09
C LEU A 8 37.43 -42.28 -20.16
N GLY A 9 37.30 -42.52 -21.46
CA GLY A 9 36.15 -42.91 -22.28
C GLY A 9 36.00 -41.93 -23.44
N VAL A 10 36.37 -42.35 -24.65
CA VAL A 10 36.33 -41.51 -25.87
C VAL A 10 35.65 -42.31 -26.99
N GLY A 11 34.40 -41.94 -27.30
CA GLY A 11 33.62 -42.51 -28.40
C GLY A 11 33.06 -41.39 -29.27
N ALA A 12 33.87 -40.90 -30.21
CA ALA A 12 33.49 -39.80 -31.09
C ALA A 12 32.79 -40.32 -32.36
N ALA A 13 31.52 -39.94 -32.54
CA ALA A 13 30.81 -39.98 -33.82
C ALA A 13 29.84 -38.80 -33.85
N ALA A 14 29.90 -37.98 -34.91
CA ALA A 14 29.09 -36.79 -35.06
C ALA A 14 28.03 -36.96 -36.17
N THR A 15 27.08 -36.02 -36.20
CA THR A 15 26.12 -35.76 -37.28
C THR A 15 25.14 -36.88 -37.67
N SER A 16 23.98 -36.86 -37.02
CA SER A 16 22.68 -36.85 -37.72
C SER A 16 21.87 -35.68 -37.16
N ALA A 17 21.22 -34.89 -38.01
CA ALA A 17 20.52 -33.66 -37.62
C ALA A 17 19.00 -33.87 -37.56
N VAL A 18 18.29 -32.81 -37.13
CA VAL A 18 16.83 -32.77 -36.86
C VAL A 18 16.46 -33.60 -35.63
N TRP A 19 15.94 -33.04 -34.56
CA TRP A 19 15.25 -31.75 -34.35
C TRP A 19 15.79 -31.07 -33.08
N SER A 20 15.77 -29.74 -33.03
CA SER A 20 15.87 -29.05 -31.75
C SER A 20 14.59 -29.32 -30.98
N ASP A 21 14.61 -30.22 -30.01
CA ASP A 21 13.60 -30.22 -28.95
C ASP A 21 13.86 -29.01 -28.06
N GLN A 22 13.53 -27.83 -28.58
CA GLN A 22 13.51 -26.61 -27.82
C GLN A 22 12.25 -26.65 -26.97
N VAL A 23 12.31 -27.44 -25.89
CA VAL A 23 11.31 -27.50 -24.83
C VAL A 23 11.23 -26.11 -24.21
N PHE A 24 10.46 -25.23 -24.85
CA PHE A 24 10.00 -24.00 -24.24
C PHE A 24 9.09 -24.40 -23.10
N PHE A 25 9.69 -24.49 -21.91
CA PHE A 25 8.97 -24.40 -20.66
C PHE A 25 8.26 -23.05 -20.64
N GLN A 26 7.05 -23.02 -21.21
CA GLN A 26 6.05 -22.00 -20.95
C GLN A 26 5.57 -22.22 -19.51
N GLY A 27 6.45 -21.91 -18.56
CA GLY A 27 6.03 -21.61 -17.22
C GLY A 27 5.28 -20.30 -17.29
N ASP A 28 3.98 -20.33 -16.99
CA ASP A 28 3.18 -19.13 -16.88
C ASP A 28 3.75 -18.25 -15.75
N VAL A 29 4.55 -17.25 -16.14
CA VAL A 29 5.05 -16.22 -15.21
C VAL A 29 3.90 -15.28 -14.88
N SER A 30 2.97 -15.79 -14.07
CA SER A 30 1.90 -15.03 -13.46
C SER A 30 2.53 -14.05 -12.46
N VAL A 31 2.81 -12.84 -12.94
CA VAL A 31 3.40 -11.78 -12.10
C VAL A 31 2.44 -11.47 -10.96
N ALA A 32 2.97 -11.41 -9.74
CA ALA A 32 2.20 -11.08 -8.54
C ALA A 32 1.61 -9.66 -8.67
N LYS A 33 0.27 -9.57 -8.65
CA LYS A 33 -0.47 -8.31 -8.74
C LYS A 33 -1.11 -8.00 -7.41
N PHE A 34 -0.95 -6.76 -6.99
CA PHE A 34 -1.79 -6.17 -5.94
C PHE A 34 -2.08 -4.72 -6.27
N ASN A 35 -3.24 -4.27 -5.83
CA ASN A 35 -3.65 -2.88 -5.94
C ASN A 35 -4.31 -2.52 -4.60
N ILE A 36 -3.76 -1.51 -3.93
CA ILE A 36 -4.32 -1.03 -2.68
C ILE A 36 -5.33 0.05 -3.04
N GLN A 37 -6.50 0.01 -2.41
CA GLN A 37 -7.59 0.94 -2.61
C GLN A 37 -7.98 1.55 -1.27
N GLY A 38 -8.38 2.81 -1.26
CA GLY A 38 -8.80 3.49 -0.05
C GLY A 38 -10.09 4.27 -0.23
N ALA A 39 -10.84 4.45 0.86
CA ALA A 39 -12.11 5.16 0.88
C ALA A 39 -12.26 5.97 2.18
N THR A 40 -13.13 6.98 2.15
CA THR A 40 -13.43 7.86 3.28
C THR A 40 -14.93 7.78 3.62
N GLY A 41 -15.28 7.95 4.90
CA GLY A 41 -16.67 7.85 5.35
C GLY A 41 -17.17 6.41 5.51
N GLU A 42 -18.51 6.24 5.55
CA GLU A 42 -19.16 4.95 5.78
C GLU A 42 -19.29 4.10 4.51
N LEU A 43 -19.43 2.78 4.69
CA LEU A 43 -19.60 1.83 3.58
C LEU A 43 -21.09 1.64 3.24
N PRO A 44 -21.46 1.52 1.95
CA PRO A 44 -20.59 1.43 0.77
C PRO A 44 -20.07 2.79 0.28
N ALA A 45 -18.75 2.93 0.20
CA ALA A 45 -18.06 4.13 -0.26
C ALA A 45 -17.50 3.97 -1.69
N THR A 46 -17.20 5.11 -2.32
CA THR A 46 -16.36 5.16 -3.53
C THR A 46 -14.91 4.87 -3.14
N TRP A 47 -14.25 3.99 -3.88
CA TRP A 47 -12.85 3.62 -3.65
C TRP A 47 -11.95 4.39 -4.61
N LEU A 48 -10.82 4.88 -4.08
CA LEU A 48 -9.74 5.52 -4.81
C LEU A 48 -8.58 4.53 -4.92
N GLU A 49 -8.05 4.42 -6.13
CA GLU A 49 -7.04 3.45 -6.52
C GLU A 49 -5.62 3.93 -6.19
N SER A 50 -4.72 3.00 -5.84
CA SER A 50 -3.28 3.23 -5.97
C SER A 50 -2.87 3.23 -7.45
N ASN A 51 -1.67 3.73 -7.74
CA ASN A 51 -1.00 3.37 -8.99
C ASN A 51 -0.74 1.84 -8.98
N THR A 52 -1.51 1.08 -9.77
CA THR A 52 -1.48 -0.39 -9.81
C THR A 52 -0.06 -0.94 -9.91
N TRP A 53 0.34 -1.78 -8.96
CA TRP A 53 1.62 -2.48 -9.02
C TRP A 53 1.49 -3.78 -9.82
N ASP A 54 2.17 -3.84 -10.97
CA ASP A 54 2.17 -4.97 -11.89
C ASP A 54 3.48 -5.78 -11.85
N GLY A 55 4.40 -5.46 -10.95
CA GLY A 55 5.75 -6.05 -10.86
C GLY A 55 6.83 -5.34 -11.68
N THR A 56 6.50 -4.34 -12.50
CA THR A 56 7.46 -3.61 -13.35
C THR A 56 7.78 -2.20 -12.85
N ALA A 57 6.92 -1.62 -12.01
CA ALA A 57 7.15 -0.32 -11.38
C ALA A 57 8.37 -0.31 -10.44
N THR A 58 8.91 0.89 -10.16
CA THR A 58 10.16 1.07 -9.39
C THR A 58 9.98 1.75 -8.03
N GLY A 59 8.73 2.02 -7.62
CA GLY A 59 8.40 2.62 -6.33
C GLY A 59 7.11 2.04 -5.75
N LEU A 60 7.00 2.02 -4.41
CA LEU A 60 5.86 1.43 -3.71
C LEU A 60 4.55 2.13 -4.09
N PRO A 61 3.46 1.38 -4.37
CA PRO A 61 2.15 1.98 -4.61
C PRO A 61 1.73 2.81 -3.39
N THR A 62 1.35 4.04 -3.68
CA THR A 62 0.92 5.05 -2.73
C THR A 62 -0.47 5.52 -3.12
N ILE A 63 -1.34 5.75 -2.14
CA ILE A 63 -2.67 6.36 -2.33
C ILE A 63 -2.69 7.69 -1.57
N GLU A 64 -3.31 8.70 -2.16
CA GLU A 64 -3.67 9.94 -1.47
C GLU A 64 -5.19 10.01 -1.32
N LEU A 65 -5.68 9.96 -0.08
CA LEU A 65 -7.10 10.02 0.26
C LEU A 65 -7.43 11.42 0.78
N ALA A 66 -8.10 12.23 -0.03
CA ALA A 66 -8.54 13.56 0.36
C ALA A 66 -9.80 13.51 1.23
N PHE A 67 -9.67 13.88 2.50
CA PHE A 67 -10.78 14.27 3.36
C PHE A 67 -11.04 15.76 3.13
N ALA A 68 -11.93 16.07 2.20
CA ALA A 68 -12.20 17.44 1.74
C ALA A 68 -12.97 18.30 2.76
N ASP A 69 -13.76 17.65 3.62
CA ASP A 69 -14.73 18.30 4.50
C ASP A 69 -14.23 18.39 5.95
N MET A 70 -13.06 19.02 6.17
CA MET A 70 -12.78 19.55 7.51
C MET A 70 -13.78 20.68 7.79
N GLY A 71 -14.73 20.41 8.68
CA GLY A 71 -15.75 21.37 9.09
C GLY A 71 -15.15 22.60 9.78
N PRO A 72 -15.95 23.66 10.01
CA PRO A 72 -15.49 24.89 10.66
C PRO A 72 -15.11 24.64 12.13
N LEU A 73 -13.82 24.39 12.38
CA LEU A 73 -13.30 24.00 13.70
C LEU A 73 -13.33 25.15 14.70
N VAL A 74 -13.73 24.88 15.95
CA VAL A 74 -13.55 25.77 17.11
C VAL A 74 -12.39 25.31 17.99
N ALA A 75 -11.80 26.21 18.77
CA ALA A 75 -10.72 25.88 19.70
C ALA A 75 -11.16 24.80 20.71
N GLY A 76 -10.32 23.77 20.91
CA GLY A 76 -10.63 22.59 21.73
C GLY A 76 -11.48 21.52 21.02
N GLN A 77 -12.02 21.79 19.82
CA GLN A 77 -12.78 20.80 19.05
C GLN A 77 -11.88 19.65 18.61
N THR A 78 -12.41 18.42 18.74
CA THR A 78 -11.81 17.21 18.17
C THR A 78 -12.81 16.54 17.26
N ASP A 79 -12.50 16.47 15.97
CA ASP A 79 -13.28 15.75 14.97
C ASP A 79 -12.61 14.40 14.67
N THR A 80 -13.43 13.39 14.35
CA THR A 80 -12.98 12.05 13.99
C THR A 80 -13.63 11.57 12.71
N TRP A 81 -12.83 11.06 11.78
CA TRP A 81 -13.31 10.45 10.54
C TRP A 81 -12.78 9.03 10.39
N THR A 82 -13.67 8.11 10.04
CA THR A 82 -13.29 6.77 9.61
C THR A 82 -12.93 6.79 8.14
N GLY A 83 -11.85 6.10 7.78
CA GLY A 83 -11.56 5.68 6.44
C GLY A 83 -11.32 4.16 6.39
N PHE A 84 -11.26 3.62 5.19
CA PHE A 84 -11.04 2.21 4.95
C PHE A 84 -9.95 2.02 3.90
N ILE A 85 -9.11 1.02 4.09
CA ILE A 85 -8.20 0.49 3.06
C ILE A 85 -8.65 -0.91 2.70
N ARG A 86 -8.53 -1.31 1.44
CA ARG A 86 -8.66 -2.70 1.02
C ARG A 86 -7.60 -3.06 -0.01
N ASN A 87 -7.35 -4.36 -0.16
CA ASN A 87 -6.66 -4.88 -1.34
C ASN A 87 -7.74 -5.22 -2.40
N ASP A 88 -7.52 -4.84 -3.65
CA ASP A 88 -8.51 -5.05 -4.72
C ASP A 88 -8.94 -6.52 -4.84
N PRO A 89 -10.23 -6.84 -5.09
CA PRO A 89 -10.70 -8.21 -5.25
C PRO A 89 -10.09 -9.02 -6.41
N THR A 90 -9.40 -8.38 -7.38
CA THR A 90 -8.71 -9.05 -8.50
C THR A 90 -7.21 -9.26 -8.25
N SER A 91 -6.67 -8.75 -7.14
CA SER A 91 -5.28 -8.96 -6.72
C SER A 91 -4.97 -10.45 -6.51
N THR A 92 -3.78 -10.88 -6.94
CA THR A 92 -3.33 -12.28 -6.84
C THR A 92 -2.46 -12.55 -5.61
N VAL A 93 -2.02 -11.50 -4.90
CA VAL A 93 -1.29 -11.61 -3.63
C VAL A 93 -1.83 -10.65 -2.57
N ASN A 94 -1.53 -10.94 -1.30
CA ASN A 94 -1.77 -10.01 -0.21
C ASN A 94 -0.94 -8.73 -0.37
N ALA A 95 -1.52 -7.60 0.02
CA ALA A 95 -0.82 -6.33 0.15
C ALA A 95 -0.38 -6.12 1.60
N ASN A 96 0.84 -5.64 1.83
CA ASN A 96 1.30 -5.16 3.13
C ASN A 96 1.06 -3.65 3.21
N VAL A 97 0.20 -3.18 4.11
CA VAL A 97 0.11 -1.74 4.46
C VAL A 97 1.23 -1.45 5.45
N SER A 98 2.22 -0.65 5.04
CA SER A 98 3.41 -0.35 5.85
C SER A 98 3.33 0.99 6.57
N ALA A 99 2.54 1.94 6.04
CA ALA A 99 2.25 3.20 6.70
C ALA A 99 0.88 3.78 6.27
N ILE A 100 0.19 4.39 7.21
CA ILE A 100 -0.86 5.40 6.96
C ILE A 100 -0.43 6.67 7.69
N THR A 101 -0.34 7.79 6.97
CA THR A 101 0.18 9.06 7.50
C THR A 101 -0.65 10.24 7.00
N ALA A 102 -0.96 11.18 7.88
CA ALA A 102 -1.61 12.43 7.48
C ALA A 102 -0.59 13.43 6.92
N ASN A 103 -0.94 14.07 5.81
CA ASN A 103 -0.22 15.15 5.18
C ASN A 103 -1.01 16.46 5.31
N THR A 104 -0.46 17.40 6.08
CA THR A 104 -1.06 18.71 6.36
C THR A 104 -0.54 19.83 5.46
N SER A 105 0.33 19.54 4.47
CA SER A 105 0.98 20.59 3.65
C SER A 105 0.05 21.36 2.71
N LEU A 106 -1.18 20.88 2.52
CA LEU A 106 -2.24 21.55 1.74
C LEU A 106 -3.18 22.41 2.61
N LEU A 107 -2.99 22.41 3.93
CA LEU A 107 -3.72 23.30 4.85
C LEU A 107 -3.03 24.67 4.94
N ASP A 108 -3.77 25.69 5.37
CA ASP A 108 -3.17 26.98 5.72
C ASP A 108 -2.09 26.80 6.81
N PRO A 109 -0.89 27.41 6.67
CA PRO A 109 0.20 27.21 7.64
C PRO A 109 -0.11 27.65 9.07
N ALA A 110 -0.96 28.65 9.29
CA ALA A 110 -1.35 29.09 10.63
C ALA A 110 -2.38 28.14 11.26
N LEU A 111 -3.28 27.57 10.45
CA LEU A 111 -4.16 26.47 10.88
C LEU A 111 -3.33 25.21 11.19
N ALA A 112 -2.46 24.78 10.28
CA ALA A 112 -1.62 23.59 10.43
C ALA A 112 -0.73 23.64 11.69
N ALA A 113 -0.24 24.83 12.06
CA ALA A 113 0.54 25.05 13.28
C ALA A 113 -0.29 24.98 14.59
N GLN A 114 -1.62 24.87 14.53
CA GLN A 114 -2.52 24.74 15.69
C GLN A 114 -3.29 23.41 15.71
N LEU A 115 -3.16 22.58 14.66
CA LEU A 115 -3.79 21.27 14.56
C LEU A 115 -2.89 20.15 15.08
N THR A 116 -3.43 19.33 15.97
CA THR A 116 -2.89 17.99 16.24
C THR A 116 -3.66 17.00 15.38
N VAL A 117 -2.97 16.37 14.42
CA VAL A 117 -3.53 15.29 13.58
C VAL A 117 -2.91 13.97 13.98
N SER A 118 -3.74 12.94 14.16
CA SER A 118 -3.30 11.57 14.42
C SER A 118 -4.09 10.58 13.57
N VAL A 119 -3.46 9.47 13.18
CA VAL A 119 -4.11 8.37 12.47
C VAL A 119 -3.92 7.10 13.28
N ALA A 120 -5.02 6.54 13.77
CA ALA A 120 -5.06 5.29 14.50
C ALA A 120 -5.57 4.18 13.57
N TYR A 121 -4.85 3.06 13.53
CA TYR A 121 -5.22 1.87 12.77
C TYR A 121 -4.62 0.65 13.48
N ASP A 122 -5.30 -0.50 13.41
CA ASP A 122 -4.97 -1.66 14.25
C ASP A 122 -3.77 -2.44 13.67
N VAL A 123 -2.57 -1.90 13.92
CA VAL A 123 -1.29 -2.47 13.47
C VAL A 123 -0.67 -3.30 14.60
N PRO A 124 -0.56 -4.64 14.47
CA PRO A 124 0.16 -5.48 15.42
C PRO A 124 1.69 -5.37 15.23
N ALA A 125 2.23 -4.17 15.48
CA ALA A 125 3.64 -3.76 15.42
C ALA A 125 4.40 -3.99 14.10
N ASN A 126 3.76 -4.58 13.08
CA ASN A 126 4.33 -4.96 11.79
C ASN A 126 3.32 -4.65 10.69
N ALA A 127 3.77 -4.52 9.43
CA ALA A 127 2.90 -4.18 8.30
C ALA A 127 1.67 -5.10 8.20
N VAL A 128 0.49 -4.52 8.00
CA VAL A 128 -0.78 -5.26 8.00
C VAL A 128 -0.94 -6.00 6.68
N SER A 129 -1.04 -7.33 6.72
CA SER A 129 -1.25 -8.16 5.53
C SER A 129 -2.74 -8.20 5.17
N VAL A 130 -3.11 -7.51 4.09
CA VAL A 130 -4.46 -7.37 3.56
C VAL A 130 -4.66 -8.35 2.40
N ALA A 131 -5.43 -9.42 2.65
CA ALA A 131 -5.84 -10.35 1.61
C ALA A 131 -6.75 -9.66 0.56
N PRO A 132 -6.83 -10.15 -0.69
CA PRO A 132 -7.75 -9.62 -1.70
C PRO A 132 -9.18 -9.50 -1.18
N ALA A 133 -9.84 -8.38 -1.47
CA ALA A 133 -11.15 -7.96 -0.94
C ALA A 133 -11.26 -7.74 0.59
N ALA A 134 -10.24 -8.07 1.40
CA ALA A 134 -10.23 -7.78 2.83
C ALA A 134 -10.05 -6.28 3.09
N GLN A 135 -10.64 -5.80 4.19
CA GLN A 135 -10.72 -4.37 4.52
C GLN A 135 -10.11 -4.10 5.89
N VAL A 136 -9.39 -2.98 6.02
CA VAL A 136 -8.77 -2.47 7.23
C VAL A 136 -9.33 -1.07 7.51
N PRO A 137 -10.07 -0.85 8.61
CA PRO A 137 -10.48 0.48 9.02
C PRO A 137 -9.30 1.27 9.59
N PHE A 138 -9.30 2.58 9.39
CA PHE A 138 -8.45 3.53 10.09
C PHE A 138 -9.27 4.73 10.55
N THR A 139 -8.89 5.32 11.69
CA THR A 139 -9.52 6.51 12.26
C THR A 139 -8.54 7.66 12.19
N VAL A 140 -8.94 8.74 11.53
CA VAL A 140 -8.26 10.04 11.58
C VAL A 140 -8.88 10.86 12.70
N THR A 141 -8.07 11.34 13.63
CA THR A 141 -8.50 12.25 14.71
C THR A 141 -7.76 13.57 14.55
N VAL A 142 -8.52 14.67 14.48
CA VAL A 142 -7.99 16.03 14.35
C VAL A 142 -8.50 16.90 15.49
N THR A 143 -7.58 17.47 16.25
CA THR A 143 -7.86 18.40 17.35
C THR A 143 -7.30 19.79 17.04
N LEU A 144 -8.13 20.82 17.13
CA LEU A 144 -7.66 22.21 17.12
C LEU A 144 -7.35 22.65 18.56
N ALA A 145 -6.14 23.16 18.79
CA ALA A 145 -5.69 23.53 20.14
C ALA A 145 -6.62 24.56 20.83
N ASP A 146 -6.79 24.46 22.15
CA ASP A 146 -7.54 25.44 22.96
C ASP A 146 -6.95 26.86 22.88
N SER A 147 -5.66 26.98 22.54
CA SER A 147 -4.94 28.23 22.35
C SER A 147 -5.09 28.82 20.93
N ALA A 148 -5.84 28.19 20.03
CA ALA A 148 -5.94 28.62 18.64
C ALA A 148 -6.52 30.04 18.53
N PRO A 149 -5.87 30.95 17.78
CA PRO A 149 -6.35 32.32 17.63
C PRO A 149 -7.67 32.36 16.83
N THR A 150 -8.50 33.36 17.11
CA THR A 150 -9.78 33.57 16.41
C THR A 150 -9.66 33.75 14.89
N THR A 151 -8.44 33.97 14.38
CA THR A 151 -8.12 34.04 12.94
C THR A 151 -8.08 32.68 12.23
N VAL A 152 -7.98 31.56 12.97
CA VAL A 152 -8.06 30.19 12.39
C VAL A 152 -9.32 29.42 12.83
N MET A 153 -10.12 30.00 13.72
CA MET A 153 -11.44 29.44 14.08
C MET A 153 -12.40 29.54 12.90
N GLY A 154 -13.13 28.47 12.61
CA GLY A 154 -14.02 28.37 11.46
C GLY A 154 -13.31 28.22 10.11
N ALA A 155 -11.97 28.07 10.10
CA ALA A 155 -11.24 27.71 8.89
C ALA A 155 -11.59 26.28 8.45
N THR A 156 -11.63 26.07 7.13
CA THR A 156 -11.84 24.77 6.49
C THR A 156 -10.61 24.42 5.64
N GLY A 157 -10.45 23.14 5.30
CA GLY A 157 -9.33 22.69 4.47
C GLY A 157 -9.43 21.21 4.11
N THR A 158 -8.58 20.78 3.18
CA THR A 158 -8.49 19.37 2.76
C THR A 158 -7.32 18.71 3.45
N LEU A 159 -7.60 17.68 4.27
CA LEU A 159 -6.56 16.82 4.83
C LEU A 159 -6.31 15.65 3.87
N VAL A 160 -5.05 15.40 3.49
CA VAL A 160 -4.70 14.23 2.67
C VAL A 160 -4.13 13.15 3.56
N ILE A 161 -4.69 11.95 3.50
CA ILE A 161 -4.11 10.76 4.13
C ILE A 161 -3.35 9.98 3.07
N GLN A 162 -2.04 9.87 3.27
CA GLN A 162 -1.15 9.07 2.43
C GLN A 162 -1.11 7.64 2.97
N VAL A 163 -1.42 6.66 2.12
CA VAL A 163 -1.28 5.22 2.38
C VAL A 163 -0.12 4.69 1.58
N VAL A 164 0.80 3.98 2.22
CA VAL A 164 1.93 3.29 1.55
C VAL A 164 1.82 1.79 1.79
N GLY A 165 2.02 1.01 0.73
CA GLY A 165 2.13 -0.44 0.87
C GLY A 165 2.97 -1.14 -0.19
N SER A 166 3.16 -2.44 0.00
CA SER A 166 4.08 -3.29 -0.76
C SER A 166 3.45 -4.67 -0.99
N PRO A 167 3.97 -5.50 -1.92
CA PRO A 167 3.49 -6.88 -2.03
C PRO A 167 3.95 -7.68 -0.82
N VAL A 168 3.17 -8.66 -0.38
CA VAL A 168 3.72 -9.76 0.43
C VAL A 168 4.64 -10.59 -0.47
N THR A 169 5.94 -10.51 -0.23
CA THR A 169 6.93 -11.38 -0.87
C THR A 169 6.79 -12.79 -0.31
N VAL A 170 6.23 -13.70 -1.11
CA VAL A 170 6.29 -15.14 -0.85
C VAL A 170 7.74 -15.60 -1.10
N PRO A 171 8.36 -16.34 -0.17
CA PRO A 171 9.75 -16.82 -0.30
C PRO A 171 9.88 -18.05 -1.21
#